data_AF-A0A378J8I2-F1
#
_entry.id   AF-A0A378J8I2-F1
#
_cell.length_a   1.000
_cell.length_b   1.000
_cell.length_c   1.000
_cell.angle_alpha   90.00
_cell.angle_beta   90.00
_cell.angle_gamma   90.00
#
_symmetry.space_group_name_H-M   'P 1'
#
loop_
_entity.id
_entity.type
_entity.pdbx_description
1 polymer ?
#
loop_
_entity_poly.entity_id
_entity_poly.type
_entity_poly.pdbx_seq_one_letter_code
_entity_poly.pdbx_strand_id
1 'polypeptide(L)'
;MGVLSHKMQEQQPLGFTEKFPVPAALEDVFNKLVKALAPLQHPASQIIFSVDSFDESLAELGVYQNDKFIKKLEKYRGTPNIKICHMRHYSTLDAAHWHALFAETDKSGAFIRIVATDSRTNSLGEGITAQKDITKYASLYGFNVEFIKGAQQPFSVKACWLYALANLASFAATGREYKPRTPHLGKELSELIETRKELTFFNTGTSSNMAVPTPVETNYPFSWEKGGGSGLIMLAVLLPLSLPTNLFILATGITLALLGAALLLIDFYNGVKEESSTLSEFLL
;
A
#
# COMPACT_ATOMS: atom_id res chain seq x y z
N MET A 1 5.95 22.37 8.58
CA MET A 1 5.74 21.48 7.41
C MET A 1 6.52 20.20 7.60
N GLY A 2 5.94 19.04 7.32
CA GLY A 2 6.63 17.75 7.50
C GLY A 2 7.63 17.44 6.38
N VAL A 3 8.52 16.47 6.60
CA VAL A 3 9.57 16.06 5.64
C VAL A 3 9.01 15.72 4.25
N LEU A 4 7.86 15.04 4.17
CA LEU A 4 7.25 14.71 2.88
C LEU A 4 6.70 15.93 2.13
N SER A 5 6.15 16.92 2.85
CA SER A 5 5.66 18.16 2.24
C SER A 5 6.81 18.94 1.60
N HIS A 6 7.98 18.98 2.25
CA HIS A 6 9.17 19.58 1.65
C HIS A 6 9.63 18.79 0.41
N LYS A 7 9.70 17.46 0.50
CA LYS A 7 10.03 16.61 -0.67
C LYS A 7 9.06 16.79 -1.83
N MET A 8 7.77 16.98 -1.53
CA MET A 8 6.74 17.29 -2.52
C MET A 8 7.02 18.62 -3.21
N GLN A 9 7.20 19.69 -2.44
CA GLN A 9 7.46 21.04 -2.98
C GLN A 9 8.74 21.13 -3.79
N GLU A 10 9.75 20.34 -3.46
CA GLU A 10 11.03 20.30 -4.19
C GLU A 10 11.09 19.21 -5.28
N GLN A 11 9.99 18.46 -5.49
CA GLN A 11 9.89 17.30 -6.40
C GLN A 11 11.05 16.30 -6.26
N GLN A 12 11.50 16.10 -5.02
CA GLN A 12 12.57 15.16 -4.73
C GLN A 12 12.12 13.72 -4.95
N PRO A 13 13.03 12.80 -5.36
CA PRO A 13 12.71 11.39 -5.43
C PRO A 13 12.28 10.86 -4.05
N LEU A 14 11.35 9.91 -4.11
CA LEU A 14 10.86 9.16 -2.96
C LEU A 14 11.02 7.68 -3.24
N GLY A 15 11.48 6.93 -2.25
CA GLY A 15 11.58 5.48 -2.26
C GLY A 15 11.54 4.96 -0.83
N PHE A 16 11.37 3.66 -0.65
CA PHE A 16 11.43 3.05 0.67
C PHE A 16 12.83 3.19 1.28
N THR A 17 12.90 3.69 2.52
CA THR A 17 14.15 3.83 3.28
C THR A 17 13.90 3.50 4.74
N GLU A 18 14.89 2.95 5.44
CA GLU A 18 14.76 2.62 6.87
C GLU A 18 14.52 3.85 7.77
N LYS A 19 14.99 5.02 7.33
CA LYS A 19 15.00 6.26 8.12
C LYS A 19 13.72 7.08 7.99
N PHE A 20 12.80 6.69 7.11
CA PHE A 20 11.61 7.49 6.81
C PHE A 20 10.38 6.59 6.65
N PRO A 21 9.31 6.78 7.45
CA PRO A 21 8.11 5.97 7.39
C PRO A 21 7.25 6.35 6.17
N VAL A 22 7.74 5.99 4.97
CA VAL A 22 7.13 6.32 3.67
C VAL A 22 5.63 6.00 3.64
N PRO A 23 5.14 4.82 4.09
CA PRO A 23 3.71 4.51 4.03
C PRO A 23 2.82 5.49 4.80
N ALA A 24 3.16 5.76 6.05
CA ALA A 24 2.36 6.66 6.90
C ALA A 24 2.40 8.10 6.40
N ALA A 25 3.57 8.55 5.92
CA ALA A 25 3.70 9.89 5.36
C ALA A 25 2.90 10.05 4.06
N LEU A 26 2.95 9.06 3.15
CA LEU A 26 2.15 9.08 1.92
C LEU A 26 0.66 9.05 2.22
N GLU A 27 0.22 8.26 3.19
CA GLU A 27 -1.19 8.20 3.60
C GLU A 27 -1.70 9.55 4.14
N ASP A 28 -0.91 10.22 4.97
CA ASP A 28 -1.25 11.56 5.47
C ASP A 28 -1.39 12.59 4.33
N VAL A 29 -0.46 12.62 3.38
CA VAL A 29 -0.53 13.53 2.23
C VAL A 29 -1.67 13.14 1.29
N PHE A 30 -1.89 11.85 1.05
CA PHE A 30 -3.03 11.34 0.27
C PHE A 30 -4.35 11.85 0.85
N ASN A 31 -4.59 11.68 2.15
CA ASN A 31 -5.82 12.09 2.80
C ASN A 31 -6.04 13.61 2.71
N LYS A 32 -4.98 14.41 2.86
CA LYS A 32 -5.03 15.86 2.65
C LYS A 32 -5.43 16.24 1.23
N LEU A 33 -4.86 15.57 0.22
CA LEU A 33 -5.18 15.80 -1.18
C LEU A 33 -6.61 15.39 -1.53
N VAL A 34 -7.06 14.22 -1.06
CA VAL A 34 -8.45 13.79 -1.25
C VAL A 34 -9.40 14.85 -0.70
N LYS A 35 -9.15 15.36 0.51
CA LYS A 35 -9.98 16.40 1.13
C LYS A 35 -9.94 17.72 0.37
N ALA A 36 -8.79 18.08 -0.21
CA ALA A 36 -8.62 19.27 -1.04
C ALA A 36 -9.38 19.18 -2.37
N LEU A 37 -9.39 18.00 -2.99
CA LEU A 37 -10.01 17.74 -4.28
C LEU A 37 -11.50 17.40 -4.19
N ALA A 38 -11.97 16.92 -3.03
CA ALA A 38 -13.35 16.48 -2.85
C ALA A 38 -14.35 17.65 -3.00
N PRO A 39 -15.41 17.46 -3.82
CA PRO A 39 -16.53 18.39 -3.86
C PRO A 39 -17.17 18.51 -2.46
N LEU A 40 -17.71 19.68 -2.13
CA LEU A 40 -18.24 19.98 -0.79
C LEU A 40 -19.45 19.12 -0.38
N GLN A 41 -20.12 18.45 -1.32
CA GLN A 41 -21.43 17.82 -1.13
C GLN A 41 -21.46 16.33 -1.54
N HIS A 42 -20.32 15.63 -1.52
CA HIS A 42 -20.30 14.20 -1.86
C HIS A 42 -20.42 13.31 -0.60
N PRO A 43 -21.26 12.27 -0.63
CA PRO A 43 -21.27 11.27 0.44
C PRO A 43 -19.90 10.60 0.52
N ALA A 44 -19.43 10.37 1.74
CA ALA A 44 -18.12 9.76 1.97
C ALA A 44 -18.15 8.28 1.54
N SER A 45 -17.53 7.97 0.41
CA SER A 45 -17.10 6.60 0.13
C SER A 45 -16.03 6.20 1.14
N GLN A 46 -16.02 4.94 1.56
CA GLN A 46 -14.90 4.43 2.35
C GLN A 46 -13.69 4.30 1.44
N ILE A 47 -12.63 5.06 1.76
CA ILE A 47 -11.38 5.07 0.99
C ILE A 47 -10.34 4.27 1.75
N ILE A 48 -9.75 3.28 1.08
CA ILE A 48 -8.68 2.46 1.60
C ILE A 48 -7.40 2.82 0.89
N PHE A 49 -6.43 3.37 1.62
CA PHE A 49 -5.10 3.64 1.08
C PHE A 49 -4.11 2.54 1.48
N SER A 50 -3.18 2.22 0.59
CA SER A 50 -2.06 1.33 0.90
C SER A 50 -0.89 1.56 -0.04
N VAL A 51 0.30 1.16 0.41
CA VAL A 51 1.50 1.16 -0.44
C VAL A 51 2.34 -0.08 -0.20
N ASP A 52 3.00 -0.56 -1.24
CA ASP A 52 4.03 -1.59 -1.17
C ASP A 52 5.21 -1.30 -2.13
N SER A 53 6.23 -2.14 -2.04
CA SER A 53 7.37 -2.16 -2.94
C SER A 53 7.48 -3.55 -3.55
N PHE A 54 7.90 -3.60 -4.81
CA PHE A 54 8.23 -4.81 -5.53
C PHE A 54 9.63 -4.67 -6.13
N ASP A 55 10.58 -5.46 -5.64
CA ASP A 55 11.95 -5.52 -6.12
C ASP A 55 12.10 -6.62 -7.17
N GLU A 56 12.37 -6.23 -8.41
CA GLU A 56 12.47 -7.17 -9.53
C GLU A 56 13.67 -8.10 -9.38
N SER A 57 14.77 -7.61 -8.81
CA SER A 57 15.98 -8.41 -8.56
C SER A 57 15.70 -9.52 -7.55
N LEU A 58 14.85 -9.28 -6.55
CA LEU A 58 14.41 -10.32 -5.62
C LEU A 58 13.42 -11.30 -6.28
N ALA A 59 12.56 -10.81 -7.18
CA ALA A 59 11.62 -11.68 -7.90
C ALA A 59 12.34 -12.67 -8.83
N GLU A 60 13.43 -12.25 -9.49
CA GLU A 60 14.28 -13.13 -10.30
C GLU A 60 14.93 -14.25 -9.49
N LEU A 61 15.17 -14.00 -8.19
CA LEU A 61 15.67 -15.00 -7.24
C LEU A 61 14.56 -15.88 -6.64
N GLY A 62 13.31 -15.74 -7.12
CA GLY A 62 12.17 -16.51 -6.63
C GLY A 62 11.70 -16.09 -5.23
N VAL A 63 12.13 -14.93 -4.72
CA VAL A 63 11.69 -14.43 -3.42
C VAL A 63 10.24 -13.97 -3.52
N TYR A 64 9.38 -14.56 -2.71
CA TYR A 64 7.98 -14.17 -2.62
C TYR A 64 7.85 -12.74 -2.08
N GLN A 65 7.13 -11.90 -2.82
CA GLN A 65 6.84 -10.52 -2.43
C GLN A 65 5.35 -10.30 -2.31
N ASN A 66 4.96 -9.74 -1.17
CA ASN A 66 3.56 -9.57 -0.81
C ASN A 66 2.88 -8.51 -1.67
N ASP A 67 1.83 -8.90 -2.40
CA ASP A 67 1.00 -7.99 -3.19
C ASP A 67 -0.13 -7.41 -2.34
N LYS A 68 0.07 -6.21 -1.78
CA LYS A 68 -0.94 -5.61 -0.90
C LYS A 68 -2.18 -5.19 -1.68
N PHE A 69 -2.07 -4.80 -2.95
CA PHE A 69 -3.23 -4.41 -3.74
C PHE A 69 -4.20 -5.58 -3.90
N ILE A 70 -3.70 -6.74 -4.33
CA ILE A 70 -4.51 -7.96 -4.46
C ILE A 70 -5.15 -8.35 -3.12
N LYS A 71 -4.39 -8.33 -2.02
CA LYS A 71 -4.95 -8.60 -0.68
C LYS A 71 -6.09 -7.65 -0.31
N LYS A 72 -6.05 -6.39 -0.76
CA LYS A 72 -7.16 -5.44 -0.55
C LYS A 72 -8.35 -5.76 -1.46
N LEU A 73 -8.11 -6.12 -2.72
CA LEU A 73 -9.18 -6.54 -3.63
C LEU A 73 -9.93 -7.76 -3.07
N GLU A 74 -9.20 -8.75 -2.55
CA GLU A 74 -9.78 -9.94 -1.93
C GLU A 74 -10.56 -9.59 -0.65
N LYS A 75 -9.94 -8.82 0.25
CA LYS A 75 -10.55 -8.43 1.52
C LYS A 75 -11.86 -7.66 1.36
N TYR A 76 -11.94 -6.77 0.38
CA TYR A 76 -13.08 -5.86 0.21
C TYR A 76 -14.03 -6.26 -0.94
N ARG A 77 -13.82 -7.43 -1.55
CA ARG A 77 -14.77 -8.01 -2.51
C ARG A 77 -16.14 -8.15 -1.83
N GLY A 78 -17.20 -7.71 -2.50
CA GLY A 78 -18.56 -7.76 -1.95
C GLY A 78 -18.85 -6.65 -0.92
N THR A 79 -17.91 -5.73 -0.65
CA THR A 79 -18.18 -4.58 0.22
C THR A 79 -18.66 -3.37 -0.61
N PRO A 80 -19.85 -2.82 -0.34
CA PRO A 80 -20.40 -1.72 -1.13
C PRO A 80 -19.61 -0.40 -1.06
N ASN A 81 -19.57 0.33 -2.16
CA ASN A 81 -19.10 1.73 -2.27
C ASN A 81 -17.69 1.99 -1.68
N ILE A 82 -16.78 1.05 -1.88
CA ILE A 82 -15.37 1.18 -1.46
C ILE A 82 -14.52 1.66 -2.61
N LYS A 83 -13.56 2.54 -2.30
CA LYS A 83 -12.47 2.93 -3.18
C LYS A 83 -11.14 2.45 -2.62
N ILE A 84 -10.44 1.61 -3.37
CA ILE A 84 -9.12 1.09 -3.00
C ILE A 84 -8.09 1.87 -3.80
N CYS A 85 -7.23 2.61 -3.10
CA CYS A 85 -6.17 3.42 -3.66
C CYS A 85 -4.83 2.84 -3.24
N HIS A 86 -3.99 2.50 -4.21
CA HIS A 86 -2.73 1.83 -3.95
C HIS A 86 -1.58 2.40 -4.79
N MET A 87 -0.45 2.68 -4.14
CA MET A 87 0.79 3.02 -4.85
C MET A 87 1.76 1.85 -4.75
N ARG A 88 2.29 1.44 -5.90
CA ARG A 88 3.35 0.45 -5.96
C ARG A 88 4.65 1.09 -6.38
N HIS A 89 5.70 0.78 -5.62
CA HIS A 89 7.08 1.12 -5.95
C HIS A 89 7.76 -0.09 -6.59
N TYR A 90 8.01 -0.04 -7.89
CA TYR A 90 8.87 -1.01 -8.56
C TYR A 90 10.33 -0.56 -8.45
N SER A 91 11.22 -1.47 -8.06
CA SER A 91 12.66 -1.21 -8.00
C SER A 91 13.46 -2.32 -8.64
N THR A 92 14.56 -1.93 -9.27
CA THR A 92 15.68 -2.78 -9.68
C THR A 92 16.93 -2.28 -8.96
N LEU A 93 18.09 -2.89 -9.23
CA LEU A 93 19.38 -2.39 -8.75
C LEU A 93 19.69 -0.96 -9.23
N ASP A 94 19.22 -0.59 -10.42
CA ASP A 94 19.62 0.65 -11.11
C ASP A 94 18.52 1.72 -11.14
N ALA A 95 17.26 1.32 -10.99
CA ALA A 95 16.13 2.19 -11.21
C ALA A 95 15.00 1.92 -10.22
N ALA A 96 14.19 2.95 -9.99
CA ALA A 96 12.98 2.82 -9.20
C ALA A 96 11.89 3.74 -9.72
N HIS A 97 10.65 3.27 -9.66
CA HIS A 97 9.53 3.98 -10.24
C HIS A 97 8.22 3.66 -9.52
N TRP A 98 7.39 4.68 -9.35
CA TRP A 98 6.08 4.57 -8.73
C TRP A 98 4.98 4.64 -9.79
N HIS A 99 3.97 3.81 -9.61
CA HIS A 99 2.71 3.91 -10.36
C HIS A 99 1.52 3.73 -9.42
N ALA A 100 0.33 4.04 -9.92
CA ALA A 100 -0.92 4.00 -9.14
C ALA A 100 -1.85 2.90 -9.62
N LEU A 101 -2.48 2.21 -8.66
CA LEU A 101 -3.52 1.20 -8.84
C LEU A 101 -4.76 1.65 -8.06
N PHE A 102 -5.91 1.65 -8.74
CA PHE A 102 -7.19 2.06 -8.18
C PHE A 102 -8.25 1.00 -8.44
N ALA A 103 -9.15 0.76 -7.49
CA ALA A 103 -10.35 -0.03 -7.71
C ALA A 103 -11.57 0.60 -7.01
N GLU A 104 -12.74 0.39 -7.58
CA GLU A 104 -14.01 0.89 -7.05
C GLU A 104 -15.08 -0.19 -7.09
N THR A 105 -15.85 -0.30 -6.00
CA THR A 105 -17.03 -1.16 -5.92
C THR A 105 -18.33 -0.37 -5.99
N ASP A 106 -19.36 -0.96 -6.57
CA ASP A 106 -20.72 -0.40 -6.57
C ASP A 106 -21.48 -0.66 -5.26
N LYS A 107 -22.79 -0.38 -5.27
CA LYS A 107 -23.69 -0.61 -4.12
C LYS A 107 -23.88 -2.09 -3.77
N SER A 108 -23.59 -3.01 -4.69
CA SER A 108 -23.65 -4.46 -4.45
C SER A 108 -22.30 -5.01 -3.96
N GLY A 109 -21.24 -4.20 -4.01
CA GLY A 109 -19.89 -4.62 -3.69
C GLY A 109 -19.15 -5.30 -4.85
N ALA A 110 -19.70 -5.25 -6.07
CA ALA A 110 -19.02 -5.72 -7.27
C ALA A 110 -18.00 -4.68 -7.74
N PHE A 111 -16.82 -5.13 -8.19
CA PHE A 111 -15.83 -4.23 -8.79
C PHE A 111 -16.35 -3.72 -10.12
N ILE A 112 -16.59 -2.40 -10.20
CA ILE A 112 -17.04 -1.73 -11.43
C ILE A 112 -15.89 -1.07 -12.18
N ARG A 113 -14.76 -0.85 -11.51
CA ARG A 113 -13.59 -0.27 -12.14
C ARG A 113 -12.31 -0.72 -11.45
N ILE A 114 -11.31 -1.10 -12.25
CA ILE A 114 -9.93 -1.29 -11.80
C ILE A 114 -9.05 -0.56 -12.81
N VAL A 115 -8.21 0.36 -12.32
CA VAL A 115 -7.40 1.27 -13.14
C VAL A 115 -5.96 1.19 -12.69
N ALA A 116 -5.03 1.21 -13.66
CA ALA A 116 -3.63 1.50 -13.42
C ALA A 116 -3.23 2.78 -14.15
N THR A 117 -2.40 3.63 -13.52
CA THR A 117 -1.81 4.81 -14.18
C THR A 117 -0.31 4.85 -14.00
N ASP A 118 0.38 5.32 -15.03
CA ASP A 118 1.84 5.42 -15.04
C ASP A 118 2.28 6.74 -15.68
N SER A 119 3.06 7.52 -14.93
CA SER A 119 3.59 8.81 -15.39
C SER A 119 4.64 8.71 -16.49
N ARG A 120 5.03 7.50 -16.89
CA ARG A 120 5.89 7.22 -18.05
C ARG A 120 5.32 6.08 -18.88
N THR A 121 5.31 6.27 -20.20
CA THR A 121 4.95 5.21 -21.16
C THR A 121 6.09 4.83 -22.09
N ASN A 122 6.11 3.57 -22.53
CA ASN A 122 6.98 3.09 -23.60
C ASN A 122 6.48 3.56 -24.99
N SER A 123 7.16 3.15 -26.06
CA SER A 123 6.80 3.47 -27.46
C SER A 123 5.46 2.88 -27.90
N LEU A 124 4.97 1.84 -27.23
CA LEU A 124 3.66 1.22 -27.48
C LEU A 124 2.53 1.93 -26.73
N GLY A 125 2.86 2.95 -25.94
CA GLY A 125 1.88 3.69 -25.13
C GLY A 125 1.52 3.02 -23.81
N GLU A 126 2.20 1.93 -23.44
CA GLU A 126 1.97 1.19 -22.19
C GLU A 126 2.77 1.81 -21.04
N GLY A 127 2.27 1.69 -19.81
CA GLY A 127 2.98 2.15 -18.62
C GLY A 127 4.24 1.32 -18.35
N ILE A 128 5.38 1.97 -18.09
CA ILE A 128 6.67 1.29 -17.93
C ILE A 128 6.71 0.27 -16.78
N THR A 129 5.88 0.46 -15.74
CA THR A 129 5.72 -0.51 -14.65
C THR A 129 4.29 -0.96 -14.48
N ALA A 130 3.30 -0.10 -14.73
CA ALA A 130 1.89 -0.47 -14.59
C ALA A 130 1.49 -1.65 -15.51
N GLN A 131 2.09 -1.77 -16.69
CA GLN A 131 1.79 -2.87 -17.63
C GLN A 131 2.12 -4.25 -17.04
N LYS A 132 3.11 -4.32 -16.14
CA LYS A 132 3.49 -5.57 -15.46
C LYS A 132 2.35 -6.08 -14.59
N ASP A 133 1.77 -5.18 -13.78
CA ASP A 133 0.62 -5.51 -12.93
C ASP A 133 -0.64 -5.78 -13.73
N ILE A 134 -0.92 -5.01 -14.80
CA ILE A 134 -2.05 -5.27 -15.70
C ILE A 134 -1.97 -6.71 -16.24
N THR A 135 -0.82 -7.10 -16.77
CA THR A 135 -0.61 -8.42 -17.38
C THR A 135 -0.70 -9.53 -16.32
N LYS A 136 -0.03 -9.35 -15.18
CA LYS A 136 -0.09 -10.27 -14.02
C LYS A 136 -1.52 -10.45 -13.53
N TYR A 137 -2.30 -9.38 -13.43
CA TYR A 137 -3.64 -9.45 -12.86
C TYR A 137 -4.68 -10.04 -13.80
N ALA A 138 -4.55 -9.76 -15.09
CA ALA A 138 -5.36 -10.41 -16.11
C ALA A 138 -5.13 -11.93 -16.13
N SER A 139 -3.87 -12.36 -16.12
CA SER A 139 -3.49 -13.77 -16.22
C SER A 139 -3.78 -14.58 -14.95
N LEU A 140 -3.45 -14.06 -13.76
CA LEU A 140 -3.54 -14.82 -12.51
C LEU A 140 -4.88 -14.70 -11.79
N TYR A 141 -5.57 -13.57 -11.96
CA TYR A 141 -6.79 -13.26 -11.20
C TYR A 141 -8.00 -12.99 -12.09
N GLY A 142 -7.84 -12.97 -13.41
CA GLY A 142 -8.93 -12.67 -14.35
C GLY A 142 -9.45 -11.23 -14.23
N PHE A 143 -8.66 -10.30 -13.69
CA PHE A 143 -9.07 -8.91 -13.57
C PHE A 143 -8.83 -8.16 -14.88
N ASN A 144 -9.85 -7.43 -15.33
CA ASN A 144 -9.69 -6.46 -16.42
C ASN A 144 -9.27 -5.11 -15.84
N VAL A 145 -7.99 -4.76 -16.00
CA VAL A 145 -7.41 -3.51 -15.51
C VAL A 145 -7.30 -2.52 -16.66
N GLU A 146 -7.99 -1.39 -16.55
CA GLU A 146 -7.90 -0.30 -17.51
C GLU A 146 -6.59 0.48 -17.31
N PHE A 147 -5.79 0.64 -18.37
CA PHE A 147 -4.66 1.53 -18.34
C PHE A 147 -5.06 2.96 -18.70
N ILE A 148 -4.79 3.91 -17.80
CA ILE A 148 -4.95 5.33 -18.06
C ILE A 148 -3.57 6.00 -17.98
N LYS A 149 -3.10 6.51 -19.12
CA LYS A 149 -1.78 7.13 -19.24
C LYS A 149 -1.58 8.32 -18.29
N GLY A 150 -2.62 9.13 -18.08
CA GLY A 150 -2.54 10.35 -17.29
C GLY A 150 -1.48 11.35 -17.79
N ALA A 151 -1.19 12.36 -16.96
CA ALA A 151 -0.13 13.31 -17.26
C ALA A 151 1.26 12.66 -17.17
N GLN A 152 2.08 12.91 -18.19
CA GLN A 152 3.46 12.41 -18.23
C GLN A 152 4.37 13.30 -17.40
N GLN A 153 5.28 12.69 -16.63
CA GLN A 153 6.30 13.46 -15.92
C GLN A 153 7.42 13.91 -16.88
N PRO A 154 8.05 15.08 -16.65
CA PRO A 154 9.20 15.50 -17.44
C PRO A 154 10.36 14.49 -17.34
N PHE A 155 11.08 14.27 -18.45
CA PHE A 155 12.10 13.21 -18.56
C PHE A 155 13.21 13.28 -17.48
N SER A 156 13.64 14.48 -17.09
CA SER A 156 14.71 14.70 -16.11
C SER A 156 14.24 14.79 -14.66
N VAL A 157 12.92 14.75 -14.41
CA VAL A 157 12.34 14.92 -13.09
C VAL A 157 12.02 13.54 -12.50
N LYS A 158 12.47 13.30 -11.27
CA LYS A 158 12.23 12.05 -10.53
C LYS A 158 11.01 12.19 -9.61
N ALA A 159 9.85 12.47 -10.20
CA ALA A 159 8.62 12.82 -9.48
C ALA A 159 7.48 11.82 -9.65
N CYS A 160 7.73 10.61 -10.15
CA CYS A 160 6.68 9.61 -10.45
C CYS A 160 5.71 9.37 -9.28
N TRP A 161 6.22 9.40 -8.04
CA TRP A 161 5.40 9.26 -6.85
C TRP A 161 4.36 10.39 -6.69
N LEU A 162 4.68 11.63 -7.10
CA LEU A 162 3.74 12.76 -7.07
C LEU A 162 2.60 12.56 -8.07
N TYR A 163 2.93 12.11 -9.28
CA TYR A 163 1.94 11.85 -10.32
C TYR A 163 1.01 10.69 -9.93
N ALA A 164 1.58 9.60 -9.40
CA ALA A 164 0.82 8.48 -8.87
C ALA A 164 -0.11 8.92 -7.71
N LEU A 165 0.43 9.68 -6.75
CA LEU A 165 -0.34 10.18 -5.60
C LEU A 165 -1.47 11.13 -6.02
N ALA A 166 -1.21 12.05 -6.96
CA ALA A 166 -2.21 12.97 -7.49
C ALA A 166 -3.35 12.23 -8.19
N ASN A 167 -3.02 11.24 -9.05
CA ASN A 167 -4.02 10.43 -9.72
C ASN A 167 -4.90 9.67 -8.73
N LEU A 168 -4.32 9.01 -7.71
CA LEU A 168 -5.10 8.32 -6.69
C LEU A 168 -6.01 9.26 -5.92
N ALA A 169 -5.48 10.40 -5.47
CA ALA A 169 -6.28 11.39 -4.74
C ALA A 169 -7.44 11.91 -5.59
N SER A 170 -7.20 12.16 -6.88
CA SER A 170 -8.23 12.59 -7.83
C SER A 170 -9.28 11.51 -8.09
N PHE A 171 -8.88 10.25 -8.27
CA PHE A 171 -9.83 9.14 -8.43
C PHE A 171 -10.68 8.95 -7.18
N ALA A 172 -10.06 8.98 -6.01
CA ALA A 172 -10.75 8.87 -4.73
C ALA A 172 -11.79 10.01 -4.56
N ALA A 173 -11.41 11.25 -4.86
CA ALA A 173 -12.24 12.43 -4.68
C ALA A 173 -13.32 12.62 -5.77
N THR A 174 -12.99 12.35 -7.03
CA THR A 174 -13.80 12.77 -8.19
C THR A 174 -14.16 11.63 -9.15
N GLY A 175 -13.56 10.46 -8.98
CA GLY A 175 -13.67 9.34 -9.92
C GLY A 175 -12.88 9.53 -11.21
N ARG A 176 -12.08 10.60 -11.36
CA ARG A 176 -11.35 10.91 -12.60
C ARG A 176 -9.85 11.09 -12.35
N GLU A 177 -9.04 10.89 -13.39
CA GLU A 177 -7.60 11.14 -13.37
C GLU A 177 -7.29 12.61 -13.01
N TYR A 178 -6.11 12.85 -12.43
CA TYR A 178 -5.67 14.21 -12.15
C TYR A 178 -5.12 14.88 -13.41
N LYS A 179 -5.48 16.14 -13.62
CA LYS A 179 -4.97 16.96 -14.74
C LYS A 179 -4.14 18.11 -14.18
N PRO A 180 -2.80 18.01 -14.19
CA PRO A 180 -1.92 19.08 -13.74
C PRO A 180 -2.18 20.37 -14.51
N ARG A 181 -2.15 21.49 -13.79
CA ARG A 181 -2.34 22.84 -14.35
C ARG A 181 -1.02 23.56 -14.56
N THR A 182 0.02 23.10 -13.86
CA THR A 182 1.36 23.68 -13.86
C THR A 182 2.40 22.61 -14.18
N PRO A 183 3.58 23.00 -14.70
CA PRO A 183 4.70 22.06 -14.86
C PRO A 183 5.31 21.63 -13.52
N HIS A 184 4.98 22.30 -12.42
CA HIS A 184 5.54 22.06 -11.09
C HIS A 184 4.49 21.43 -10.17
N LEU A 185 4.13 20.19 -10.46
CA LEU A 185 3.07 19.44 -9.76
C LEU A 185 3.20 19.49 -8.23
N GLY A 186 4.42 19.39 -7.69
CA GLY A 186 4.64 19.43 -6.25
C GLY A 186 4.15 20.70 -5.54
N LYS A 187 4.31 21.87 -6.18
CA LYS A 187 3.86 23.16 -5.64
C LYS A 187 2.36 23.29 -5.78
N GLU A 188 1.82 22.96 -6.96
CA GLU A 188 0.38 22.93 -7.23
C GLU A 188 -0.38 22.08 -6.20
N LEU A 189 0.08 20.85 -5.94
CA LEU A 189 -0.55 19.98 -4.94
C LEU A 189 -0.45 20.55 -3.52
N SER A 190 0.65 21.25 -3.19
CA SER A 190 0.82 21.91 -1.89
C SER A 190 -0.17 23.07 -1.71
N GLU A 191 -0.30 23.91 -2.74
CA GLU A 191 -1.21 25.05 -2.76
C GLU A 191 -2.68 24.62 -2.63
N LEU A 192 -3.06 23.51 -3.27
CA LEU A 192 -4.40 22.91 -3.12
C LEU A 192 -4.69 22.53 -1.66
N ILE A 193 -3.73 21.91 -0.98
CA ILE A 193 -3.87 21.52 0.43
C ILE A 193 -4.04 22.77 1.31
N GLU A 194 -3.22 23.80 1.13
CA GLU A 194 -3.28 25.01 1.94
C GLU A 194 -4.58 25.81 1.68
N THR A 195 -4.97 25.99 0.42
CA THR A 195 -6.22 26.71 0.06
C THR A 195 -7.44 26.06 0.70
N ARG A 196 -7.51 24.72 0.73
CA ARG A 196 -8.64 24.02 1.37
C ARG A 196 -8.67 24.24 2.89
N LYS A 197 -7.51 24.31 3.56
CA LYS A 197 -7.45 24.59 5.01
C LYS A 197 -8.05 25.96 5.32
N GLU A 198 -7.68 26.97 4.53
CA GLU A 198 -8.22 28.33 4.69
C GLU A 198 -9.74 28.34 4.54
N LEU A 199 -10.28 27.73 3.48
CA LEU A 199 -11.73 27.63 3.26
C LEU A 199 -12.46 26.91 4.41
N THR A 200 -11.87 25.89 5.01
CA THR A 200 -12.46 25.23 6.19
C THR A 200 -12.41 26.10 7.44
N PHE A 201 -11.36 26.91 7.62
CA PHE A 201 -11.19 27.79 8.77
C PHE A 201 -12.16 28.99 8.74
N PHE A 202 -12.39 29.57 7.56
CA PHE A 202 -13.33 30.69 7.42
C PHE A 202 -14.80 30.25 7.54
N ASN A 203 -15.14 29.04 7.07
CA ASN A 203 -16.51 28.51 7.22
C ASN A 203 -16.87 28.10 8.65
N THR A 204 -15.90 27.90 9.55
CA THR A 204 -16.16 27.71 10.98
C THR A 204 -16.55 29.00 11.71
N GLY A 205 -16.38 30.18 11.09
CA GLY A 205 -16.76 31.49 11.67
C GLY A 205 -18.22 31.91 11.42
N THR A 206 -18.98 31.17 10.62
CA THR A 206 -20.36 31.53 10.24
C THR A 206 -21.33 30.37 10.46
N SER A 207 -21.24 29.70 11.61
CA SER A 207 -22.30 28.79 12.07
C SER A 207 -23.17 29.53 13.07
N SER A 208 -24.18 30.22 12.55
CA SER A 208 -25.40 30.55 13.29
C SER A 208 -26.10 29.26 13.70
N ASN A 209 -26.35 29.10 15.00
CA ASN A 209 -27.31 28.21 15.65
C ASN A 209 -28.11 27.29 14.70
N MET A 210 -27.54 26.14 14.35
CA MET A 210 -28.32 24.96 14.03
C MET A 210 -27.89 23.86 14.98
N ALA A 211 -28.79 23.51 15.90
CA ALA A 211 -28.65 22.36 16.77
C ALA A 211 -28.52 21.11 15.90
N VAL A 212 -27.29 20.62 15.76
CA VAL A 212 -27.02 19.27 15.27
C VAL A 212 -27.40 18.31 16.40
N PRO A 213 -28.28 17.32 16.18
CA PRO A 213 -28.60 16.35 17.20
C PRO A 213 -27.33 15.58 17.57
N THR A 214 -27.03 15.56 18.87
CA THR A 214 -25.91 14.84 19.47
C THR A 214 -25.97 13.36 19.05
N PRO A 215 -24.92 12.79 18.46
CA PRO A 215 -24.86 11.35 18.28
C PRO A 215 -24.82 10.70 19.67
N VAL A 216 -25.76 9.80 19.90
CA VAL A 216 -25.80 8.96 21.11
C VAL A 216 -24.47 8.20 21.21
N GLU A 217 -23.70 8.51 22.24
CA GLU A 217 -22.53 7.72 22.65
C GLU A 217 -23.00 6.31 22.98
N THR A 218 -22.78 5.38 22.05
CA THR A 218 -22.82 3.96 22.37
C THR A 218 -21.45 3.57 22.90
N ASN A 219 -21.33 3.68 24.23
CA ASN A 219 -20.24 3.07 24.99
C ASN A 219 -20.25 1.56 24.77
N TYR A 220 -19.34 1.05 23.95
CA TYR A 220 -18.97 -0.36 23.96
C TYR A 220 -17.80 -0.55 24.94
N PRO A 221 -17.99 -1.23 26.07
CA PRO A 221 -16.86 -1.62 26.91
C PRO A 221 -16.06 -2.71 26.18
N PHE A 222 -14.87 -2.34 25.72
CA PHE A 222 -13.87 -3.29 25.24
C PHE A 222 -13.37 -4.11 26.44
N SER A 223 -13.84 -5.35 26.52
CA SER A 223 -13.45 -6.35 27.52
C SER A 223 -12.24 -7.14 27.03
N TRP A 224 -11.16 -7.08 27.80
CA TRP A 224 -9.93 -7.84 27.61
C TRP A 224 -9.87 -8.93 28.68
N GLU A 225 -10.77 -9.91 28.60
CA GLU A 225 -10.66 -11.11 29.41
C GLU A 225 -10.96 -12.38 28.61
N LYS A 226 -10.01 -13.32 28.72
CA LYS A 226 -10.04 -14.75 28.37
C LYS A 226 -9.58 -15.14 26.96
N GLY A 227 -8.28 -15.43 26.90
CA GLY A 227 -7.64 -16.21 25.84
C GLY A 227 -6.14 -16.29 26.02
N GLY A 228 -5.67 -16.83 27.15
CA GLY A 228 -4.25 -17.02 27.46
C GLY A 228 -3.60 -18.13 26.63
N GLY A 229 -2.28 -18.00 26.43
CA GLY A 229 -1.40 -19.00 25.81
C GLY A 229 -0.41 -18.36 24.82
N SER A 230 0.60 -17.62 25.31
CA SER A 230 2.01 -18.07 25.38
C SER A 230 2.70 -18.16 24.00
N GLY A 231 3.77 -17.45 23.66
CA GLY A 231 4.62 -16.52 24.40
C GLY A 231 5.83 -16.10 23.54
N LEU A 232 6.22 -14.83 23.67
CA LEU A 232 7.59 -14.29 23.57
C LEU A 232 8.48 -14.68 22.37
N ILE A 233 8.53 -13.81 21.35
CA ILE A 233 9.81 -13.25 20.85
C ILE A 233 9.58 -11.80 20.41
N MET A 234 9.72 -10.87 21.35
CA MET A 234 9.92 -9.44 21.08
C MET A 234 10.90 -8.94 22.13
N LEU A 235 12.19 -9.10 21.87
CA LEU A 235 13.23 -8.35 22.56
C LEU A 235 14.50 -8.29 21.69
N ALA A 236 14.71 -7.18 21.01
CA ALA A 236 16.04 -6.67 20.70
C ALA A 236 15.94 -5.15 20.55
N VAL A 237 15.76 -4.51 21.71
CA VAL A 237 15.98 -3.08 21.90
C VAL A 237 17.47 -2.81 21.66
N LEU A 238 17.69 -1.88 20.74
CA LEU A 238 18.85 -1.01 20.56
C LEU A 238 19.80 -0.94 21.77
N LEU A 239 20.91 -1.67 21.70
CA LEU A 239 22.15 -1.35 22.41
C LEU A 239 23.32 -1.52 21.42
N PRO A 240 24.34 -0.63 21.44
CA PRO A 240 25.54 -0.80 20.64
C PRO A 240 26.39 -1.88 21.28
N LEU A 241 26.02 -3.14 21.05
CA LEU A 241 26.77 -4.29 21.52
C LEU A 241 28.02 -4.44 20.66
N SER A 242 29.17 -4.48 21.32
CA SER A 242 30.48 -4.68 20.70
C SER A 242 30.49 -5.95 19.85
N LEU A 243 31.31 -5.93 18.80
CA LEU A 243 31.50 -6.98 17.78
C LEU A 243 31.48 -8.45 18.26
N PRO A 244 31.97 -8.83 19.46
CA PRO A 244 31.88 -10.22 19.92
C PRO A 244 30.44 -10.71 20.15
N THR A 245 29.55 -9.81 20.56
CA THR A 245 28.18 -10.17 20.97
C THR A 245 27.28 -10.45 19.77
N ASN A 246 27.50 -9.74 18.65
CA ASN A 246 26.76 -9.97 17.40
C ASN A 246 27.08 -11.33 16.77
N LEU A 247 28.32 -11.80 16.89
CA LEU A 247 28.71 -13.16 16.45
C LEU A 247 27.99 -14.23 17.28
N PHE A 248 27.81 -14.01 18.59
CA PHE A 248 27.11 -14.95 19.46
C PHE A 248 25.62 -15.04 19.14
N ILE A 249 24.96 -13.90 18.92
CA ILE A 249 23.54 -13.85 18.55
C ILE A 249 23.32 -14.49 17.17
N LEU A 250 24.20 -14.20 16.20
CA LEU A 250 24.12 -14.79 14.86
C LEU A 250 24.33 -16.31 14.91
N ALA A 251 25.34 -16.78 15.65
CA ALA A 251 25.59 -18.21 15.81
C ALA A 251 24.40 -18.92 16.47
N THR A 252 23.82 -18.33 17.52
CA THR A 252 22.65 -18.89 18.21
C THR A 252 21.43 -18.94 17.29
N GLY A 253 21.19 -17.90 16.49
CA GLY A 253 20.12 -17.85 15.50
C GLY A 253 20.26 -18.94 14.42
N ILE A 254 21.48 -19.15 13.91
CA ILE A 254 21.77 -20.22 12.94
C ILE A 254 21.56 -21.59 13.57
N THR A 255 22.02 -21.83 14.80
CA THR A 255 21.83 -23.11 15.49
C THR A 255 20.34 -23.42 15.70
N LEU A 256 19.53 -22.44 16.09
CA LEU A 256 18.09 -22.62 16.25
C LEU A 256 17.38 -22.89 14.91
N ALA A 257 17.78 -22.20 13.84
CA ALA A 257 17.23 -22.43 12.51
C ALA A 257 17.56 -23.85 11.99
N LEU A 258 18.80 -24.31 12.20
CA LEU A 258 19.22 -25.67 11.84
C LEU A 258 18.50 -26.74 12.67
N LEU A 259 18.28 -26.49 13.97
CA LEU A 259 17.52 -27.39 14.83
C LEU A 259 16.06 -27.50 14.38
N GLY A 260 15.43 -26.37 14.01
CA GLY A 260 14.09 -26.35 13.44
C GLY A 260 13.98 -27.13 12.13
N ALA A 261 14.96 -26.96 11.22
CA ALA A 261 15.02 -27.71 9.97
C ALA A 261 15.20 -29.23 10.20
N ALA A 262 16.03 -29.62 11.17
CA ALA A 262 16.23 -31.03 11.51
C ALA A 262 14.95 -31.68 12.08
N LEU A 263 14.20 -30.96 12.92
CA LEU A 263 12.92 -31.45 13.46
C LEU A 263 11.88 -31.64 12.34
N LEU A 264 11.79 -30.70 11.40
CA LEU A 264 10.90 -30.83 10.23
C LEU A 264 11.27 -32.03 9.34
N LEU A 265 12.55 -32.31 9.17
CA LEU A 265 13.02 -33.48 8.42
C LEU A 265 12.71 -34.80 9.14
N ILE A 266 12.78 -34.83 10.48
CA ILE A 266 12.41 -36.00 11.28
C ILE A 266 10.91 -36.26 11.16
N ASP A 267 10.07 -35.23 11.27
CA ASP A 267 8.61 -35.37 11.12
C ASP A 267 8.24 -35.83 9.71
N PHE A 268 8.90 -35.29 8.68
CA PHE A 268 8.73 -35.75 7.30
C PHE A 268 9.11 -37.23 7.14
N TYR A 269 10.25 -37.64 7.67
CA TYR A 269 10.71 -39.04 7.60
C TYR A 269 9.76 -40.00 8.33
N ASN A 270 9.26 -39.60 9.51
CA ASN A 270 8.31 -40.40 10.28
C ASN A 270 6.95 -40.51 9.57
N GLY A 271 6.46 -39.43 8.95
CA GLY A 271 5.24 -39.46 8.15
C GLY A 271 5.33 -40.41 6.95
N VAL A 272 6.45 -40.38 6.22
CA VAL A 272 6.69 -41.30 5.09
C VAL A 272 6.78 -42.76 5.56
N LYS A 273 7.33 -43.01 6.76
CA LYS A 273 7.42 -44.36 7.32
C LYS A 273 6.05 -44.93 7.72
N GLU A 274 5.16 -44.13 8.29
CA GLU A 274 3.79 -44.54 8.62
C GLU A 274 2.97 -44.88 7.37
N GLU A 275 3.12 -44.09 6.30
CA GLU A 275 2.45 -44.32 5.01
C GLU A 275 2.96 -45.59 4.31
N SER A 276 4.24 -45.93 4.47
CA SER A 276 4.79 -47.19 3.95
C SER A 276 4.30 -48.44 4.70
N SER A 277 4.02 -48.31 6.00
CA SER A 277 3.54 -49.43 6.82
C SER A 277 2.09 -49.78 6.52
N THR A 278 1.25 -48.75 6.31
CA THR A 278 -0.16 -48.93 5.92
C THR A 278 -0.30 -49.51 4.51
N LEU A 279 0.58 -49.16 3.58
CA LEU A 279 0.61 -49.78 2.25
C LEU A 279 1.00 -51.26 2.28
N SER A 280 1.81 -51.70 3.26
CA SER A 280 2.20 -53.11 3.41
C SER A 280 1.10 -54.00 4.00
N GLU A 281 0.19 -53.45 4.81
CA GLU A 281 -0.98 -54.18 5.34
C GLU A 281 -2.11 -54.32 4.30
N PHE A 282 -2.16 -53.45 3.28
CA PHE A 282 -3.15 -53.56 2.19
C PHE A 282 -2.73 -54.53 1.07
N LEU A 283 -1.51 -55.07 1.09
CA LEU A 283 -0.95 -55.94 0.06
C LEU A 283 -0.72 -57.41 0.51
N LEU A 284 -1.24 -57.78 1.69
CA LEU A 284 -1.30 -59.15 2.21
C LEU A 284 -2.77 -59.59 2.35
#